data_AF-A0A831WLC3-F1
#
_entry.id   AF-A0A831WLC3-F1
#
_cell.length_a   1.000
_cell.length_b   1.000
_cell.length_c   1.000
_cell.angle_alpha   90.00
_cell.angle_beta   90.00
_cell.angle_gamma   90.00
#
_symmetry.space_group_name_H-M   'P 1'
#
loop_
_entity.id
_entity.type
_entity.pdbx_description
1 polymer ?
#
loop_
_entity_poly.entity_id
_entity_poly.type
_entity_poly.pdbx_seq_one_letter_code
_entity_poly.pdbx_strand_id
1 'polypeptide(L)'
;MGRRQTLMERYKLQMKAYKKKRMKVDNTPYLPSDGVVYIMDSLNPEKPIRARIVEIKEKQHRKIIKSLACPVCGNAMEWDEKWEAFVCEKHGKRAIYEIVKQK
;
A
#
# COMPACT_ATOMS: atom_id res chain seq x y z
N MET A 1 10.81 16.40 36.36
CA MET A 1 12.07 16.58 35.61
C MET A 1 12.03 15.72 34.35
N GLY A 2 11.98 16.34 33.16
CA GLY A 2 11.87 15.62 31.89
C GLY A 2 13.17 14.92 31.55
N ARG A 3 13.17 13.58 31.54
CA ARG A 3 14.32 12.76 31.13
C ARG A 3 14.63 13.09 29.67
N ARG A 4 15.82 13.62 29.37
CA ARG A 4 16.26 13.90 27.99
C ARG A 4 16.33 12.56 27.25
N GLN A 5 15.47 12.37 26.26
CA GLN A 5 15.45 11.19 25.41
C GLN A 5 16.72 11.17 24.55
N THR A 6 17.40 10.03 24.51
CA THR A 6 18.52 9.79 23.62
C THR A 6 18.05 9.77 22.15
N LEU A 7 18.98 9.97 21.21
CA LEU A 7 18.70 9.95 19.78
C LEU A 7 18.06 8.61 19.33
N MET A 8 18.47 7.52 19.96
CA MET A 8 17.92 6.18 19.73
C MET A 8 16.49 6.00 20.26
N GLU A 9 16.15 6.62 21.39
CA GLU A 9 14.79 6.62 21.93
C GLU A 9 13.84 7.43 21.05
N ARG A 10 14.28 8.59 20.54
CA ARG A 10 13.53 9.37 19.55
C ARG A 10 13.28 8.58 18.28
N TYR A 11 14.30 7.86 17.79
CA TYR A 11 14.17 6.98 16.63
C TYR A 11 13.17 5.84 16.88
N LYS A 12 13.24 5.17 18.04
CA LYS A 12 12.27 4.12 18.41
C LYS A 12 10.84 4.66 18.51
N LEU A 13 10.65 5.86 19.05
CA LEU A 13 9.34 6.52 19.13
C LEU A 13 8.81 6.89 17.74
N GLN A 14 9.66 7.41 16.85
CA GLN A 14 9.32 7.67 15.46
C GLN A 14 8.95 6.38 14.73
N MET A 15 9.72 5.30 14.89
CA MET A 15 9.43 4.00 14.28
C MET A 15 8.17 3.36 14.84
N LYS A 16 7.87 3.55 16.13
CA LYS A 16 6.61 3.11 16.76
C LYS A 16 5.43 3.92 16.23
N ALA A 17 5.58 5.23 16.07
CA ALA A 17 4.55 6.08 15.47
C ALA A 17 4.32 5.75 13.98
N TYR A 18 5.39 5.47 13.23
CA TYR A 18 5.34 5.00 11.85
C TYR A 18 4.63 3.65 11.72
N LYS A 19 5.01 2.66 12.54
CA LYS A 19 4.32 1.36 12.63
C LYS A 19 2.85 1.53 13.03
N LYS A 20 2.54 2.41 13.99
CA LYS A 20 1.15 2.68 14.43
C LYS A 20 0.34 3.43 13.38
N LYS A 21 0.97 4.24 12.52
CA LYS A 21 0.35 4.90 11.37
C LYS A 21 0.08 3.90 10.25
N ARG A 22 1.02 3.00 9.96
CA ARG A 22 0.83 1.84 9.05
C ARG A 22 -0.27 0.89 9.54
N MET A 23 -0.29 0.53 10.82
CA MET A 23 -1.34 -0.32 11.44
C MET A 23 -2.74 0.32 11.49
N LYS A 24 -2.90 1.60 11.14
CA LYS A 24 -4.19 2.30 11.24
C LYS A 24 -5.05 2.20 9.98
N VAL A 25 -4.53 1.65 8.89
CA VAL A 25 -5.29 1.43 7.67
C VAL A 25 -5.12 -0.02 7.29
N ASP A 26 -6.21 -0.79 7.41
CA ASP A 26 -6.30 -2.12 6.84
C ASP A 26 -6.18 -1.96 5.32
N ASN A 27 -4.95 -2.06 4.81
CA ASN A 27 -4.60 -1.96 3.39
C ASN A 27 -4.85 -3.29 2.66
N THR A 28 -5.46 -4.27 3.34
CA THR A 28 -5.82 -5.54 2.73
C THR A 28 -6.50 -5.30 1.38
N PRO A 29 -6.07 -6.01 0.32
CA PRO A 29 -6.51 -5.77 -1.04
C PRO A 29 -7.88 -6.39 -1.28
N TYR A 30 -8.84 -6.09 -0.42
CA TYR A 30 -10.22 -6.45 -0.63
C TYR A 30 -10.76 -5.65 -1.80
N LEU A 31 -11.44 -6.35 -2.71
CA LEU A 31 -12.18 -5.69 -3.76
C LEU A 31 -13.30 -4.86 -3.12
N PRO A 32 -13.29 -3.51 -3.25
CA PRO A 32 -14.42 -2.72 -2.81
C PRO A 32 -15.65 -3.07 -3.64
N SER A 33 -16.85 -3.00 -3.05
CA SER A 33 -18.11 -3.32 -3.74
C SER A 33 -18.35 -2.52 -5.01
N ASP A 34 -17.71 -1.34 -5.11
CA ASP A 34 -17.76 -0.43 -6.26
C ASP A 34 -16.90 -0.90 -7.45
N GLY A 35 -16.00 -1.87 -7.24
CA GLY A 35 -15.09 -2.39 -8.27
C GLY A 35 -13.98 -1.42 -8.70
N VAL A 36 -13.91 -0.22 -8.11
CA VAL A 36 -12.88 0.79 -8.38
C VAL A 36 -11.87 0.82 -7.24
N VAL A 37 -10.59 0.64 -7.58
CA VAL A 37 -9.48 0.64 -6.62
C VAL A 37 -8.60 1.85 -6.91
N TYR A 38 -8.32 2.63 -5.89
CA TYR A 38 -7.37 3.72 -5.97
C TYR A 38 -6.06 3.30 -5.32
N ILE A 39 -4.98 3.55 -6.03
CA ILE A 39 -3.62 3.31 -5.58
C ILE A 39 -2.88 4.63 -5.43
N MET A 40 -1.95 4.68 -4.50
CA MET A 40 -1.09 5.84 -4.29
C MET A 40 0.35 5.36 -4.22
N ASP A 41 1.26 6.08 -4.88
CA ASP A 41 2.68 5.80 -4.79
C ASP A 41 3.19 6.15 -3.39
N SER A 42 3.84 5.19 -2.73
CA SER A 42 4.34 5.33 -1.36
C SER A 42 5.54 6.29 -1.28
N LEU A 43 6.32 6.41 -2.36
CA LEU A 43 7.48 7.30 -2.44
C LEU A 43 7.07 8.73 -2.82
N ASN A 44 6.04 8.89 -3.66
CA ASN A 44 5.50 10.19 -4.06
C ASN A 44 3.97 10.25 -3.94
N PRO A 45 3.44 10.54 -2.74
CA PRO A 45 2.01 10.61 -2.49
C PRO A 45 1.41 11.95 -2.97
N GLU A 46 1.41 12.18 -4.29
CA GLU A 46 0.82 13.41 -4.84
C GLU A 46 -0.70 13.29 -5.01
N LYS A 47 -1.18 12.25 -5.72
CA LYS A 47 -2.61 12.04 -5.98
C LYS A 47 -2.96 10.55 -6.05
N PRO A 48 -4.14 10.13 -5.56
CA PRO A 48 -4.65 8.79 -5.77
C PRO A 48 -4.91 8.56 -7.26
N ILE A 49 -4.34 7.48 -7.81
CA ILE A 49 -4.50 7.07 -9.20
C ILE A 49 -5.49 5.92 -9.24
N ARG A 50 -6.44 5.96 -10.18
CA ARG A 50 -7.35 4.83 -10.41
C ARG A 50 -6.59 3.67 -11.03
N ALA A 51 -6.52 2.53 -10.34
CA ALA A 51 -5.92 1.31 -10.87
C ALA A 51 -6.97 0.44 -11.55
N ARG A 52 -6.58 -0.21 -12.65
CA ARG A 52 -7.38 -1.26 -13.27
C ARG A 52 -7.00 -2.61 -12.69
N ILE A 53 -7.99 -3.40 -12.29
CA ILE A 53 -7.76 -4.74 -11.76
C ILE A 53 -7.48 -5.69 -12.92
N VAL A 54 -6.40 -6.47 -12.80
CA VAL A 54 -6.03 -7.49 -13.78
C VAL A 54 -6.53 -8.85 -13.34
N GLU A 55 -6.28 -9.21 -12.08
CA GLU A 55 -6.63 -10.52 -11.55
C GLU A 55 -7.22 -10.43 -10.14
N ILE A 56 -8.35 -11.12 -9.94
CA ILE A 56 -9.06 -11.24 -8.66
C ILE A 56 -8.99 -12.69 -8.23
N LYS A 57 -8.72 -12.93 -6.95
CA LYS A 57 -8.75 -14.25 -6.33
C LYS A 57 -9.79 -14.26 -5.23
N GLU A 58 -10.63 -15.29 -5.19
CA GLU A 58 -11.53 -15.51 -4.07
C GLU A 58 -10.83 -16.33 -2.98
N LYS A 59 -10.83 -15.83 -1.75
CA LYS A 59 -10.28 -16.54 -0.58
C LYS A 59 -11.28 -16.41 0.56
N GLN A 60 -11.77 -17.55 1.08
CA GLN A 60 -12.70 -17.60 2.21
C GLN A 60 -13.93 -16.68 2.03
N HIS A 61 -14.66 -16.84 0.93
CA HIS A 61 -15.83 -16.03 0.56
C HIS A 61 -15.58 -14.53 0.34
N ARG A 62 -14.32 -14.07 0.30
CA ARG A 62 -13.97 -12.68 0.00
C ARG A 62 -13.18 -12.59 -1.31
N LYS A 63 -13.53 -11.63 -2.16
CA LYS A 63 -12.78 -11.30 -3.37
C LYS A 63 -11.60 -10.41 -3.00
N ILE A 64 -10.40 -10.90 -3.27
CA ILE A 64 -9.12 -10.25 -3.01
C ILE A 64 -8.49 -9.93 -4.37
N ILE A 65 -7.93 -8.73 -4.50
CA ILE A 65 -7.20 -8.32 -5.69
C ILE A 65 -5.81 -8.95 -5.62
N LYS A 66 -5.51 -9.84 -6.58
CA LYS A 66 -4.20 -10.48 -6.66
C LYS A 66 -3.21 -9.62 -7.45
N SER A 67 -3.71 -9.04 -8.55
CA SER A 67 -2.87 -8.22 -9.43
C SER A 67 -3.60 -6.98 -9.95
N LEU A 68 -2.88 -5.86 -9.97
CA LEU A 68 -3.34 -4.57 -10.51
C LEU A 68 -2.50 -4.17 -11.73
N ALA A 69 -3.09 -3.46 -12.68
CA ALA A 69 -2.38 -2.88 -13.79
C ALA A 69 -1.62 -1.65 -13.33
N CYS A 70 -0.37 -1.54 -13.75
CA CYS A 70 0.46 -0.42 -13.43
C CYS A 70 0.08 0.83 -14.23
N PRO A 71 -0.08 1.99 -13.58
CA PRO A 71 -0.47 3.21 -14.28
C PRO A 71 0.63 3.75 -15.21
N VAL A 72 1.89 3.32 -15.05
CA VAL A 72 3.02 3.84 -15.82
C VAL A 72 3.44 2.90 -16.99
N CYS A 73 3.39 1.56 -16.85
CA CYS A 73 3.71 0.62 -17.96
C CYS A 73 2.54 -0.26 -18.40
N GLY A 74 1.43 -0.28 -17.69
CA GLY A 74 0.34 -1.22 -17.94
C GLY A 74 0.64 -2.68 -17.57
N ASN A 75 1.82 -3.00 -17.03
CA ASN A 75 2.12 -4.36 -16.56
C ASN A 75 1.31 -4.71 -15.30
N ALA A 76 1.03 -6.00 -15.14
CA ALA A 76 0.49 -6.52 -13.89
C ALA A 76 1.52 -6.36 -12.75
N MET A 77 1.10 -5.70 -11.68
CA MET A 77 1.78 -5.70 -10.38
C MET A 77 1.19 -6.78 -9.50
N GLU A 78 2.05 -7.36 -8.69
CA GLU A 78 1.65 -8.36 -7.71
C GLU A 78 1.52 -7.71 -6.34
N TRP A 79 0.56 -8.22 -5.56
CA TRP A 79 0.42 -7.87 -4.16
C TRP A 79 1.55 -8.50 -3.34
N ASP A 80 2.30 -7.69 -2.59
CA ASP A 80 3.33 -8.15 -1.66
C ASP A 80 2.84 -8.02 -0.22
N GLU A 81 2.65 -9.16 0.45
CA GLU A 81 2.14 -9.23 1.84
C GLU A 81 3.10 -8.57 2.85
N LYS A 82 4.41 -8.47 2.56
CA LYS A 82 5.37 -7.83 3.47
C LYS A 82 5.26 -6.32 3.44
N TRP A 83 4.92 -5.77 2.27
CA TRP A 83 4.77 -4.34 2.07
C TRP A 83 3.33 -3.85 2.24
N GLU A 84 2.38 -4.79 2.23
CA GLU A 84 0.94 -4.50 2.18
C GLU A 84 0.63 -3.52 1.04
N ALA A 85 1.25 -3.77 -0.11
CA ALA A 85 1.24 -2.88 -1.27
C ALA A 85 1.45 -3.68 -2.56
N PHE A 86 1.06 -3.08 -3.69
CA PHE A 86 1.39 -3.59 -5.01
C PHE A 86 2.77 -3.10 -5.42
N VAL A 87 3.62 -4.04 -5.82
CA VAL A 87 5.00 -3.71 -6.22
C VAL A 87 5.14 -3.88 -7.73
N CYS A 88 5.71 -2.87 -8.38
CA CYS A 88 6.13 -2.96 -9.77
C CYS A 88 7.64 -2.91 -9.86
N GLU A 89 8.26 -3.97 -10.39
CA GLU A 89 9.70 -4.06 -10.64
C GLU A 89 10.06 -3.91 -12.12
N LYS A 90 9.06 -3.90 -13.02
CA LYS A 90 9.26 -3.80 -14.48
C LYS A 90 9.54 -2.39 -14.97
N HIS A 91 9.29 -1.40 -14.15
CA HIS A 91 9.87 -0.09 -14.32
C HIS A 91 11.25 -0.12 -13.73
N GLY A 92 12.26 0.42 -14.40
CA GLY A 92 13.65 0.43 -13.91
C GLY A 92 13.88 1.02 -12.49
N LYS A 93 12.82 1.41 -11.77
CA LYS A 93 12.79 1.68 -10.33
C LYS A 93 11.63 0.91 -9.69
N ARG A 94 11.90 0.25 -8.55
CA ARG A 94 10.89 -0.41 -7.72
C ARG A 94 9.88 0.62 -7.23
N ALA A 95 8.66 0.55 -7.76
CA ALA A 95 7.55 1.40 -7.34
C ALA A 95 6.63 0.60 -6.41
N ILE A 96 6.23 1.22 -5.30
CA ILE A 96 5.41 0.61 -4.25
C ILE A 96 4.13 1.40 -4.18
N TYR A 97 3.00 0.74 -4.44
CA TYR A 97 1.69 1.36 -4.50
C TYR A 97 0.79 0.82 -3.39
N GLU A 98 0.37 1.72 -2.50
CA GLU A 98 -0.55 1.39 -1.41
C GLU A 98 -1.99 1.61 -1.88
N ILE A 99 -2.91 0.72 -1.48
CA ILE A 99 -4.34 0.95 -1.71
C ILE A 99 -4.82 2.05 -0.77
N VAL A 100 -5.50 3.04 -1.33
CA VAL A 100 -6.13 4.11 -0.56
C VAL A 100 -7.64 4.01 -0.71
N LYS A 101 -8.35 3.98 0.42
CA LYS A 101 -9.80 4.14 0.43
C LYS A 101 -10.11 5.61 0.19
N GLN A 102 -10.83 5.91 -0.90
CA GLN A 102 -11.47 7.23 -0.99
C GLN A 102 -12.49 7.31 0.13
N LYS A 103 -12.42 8.41 0.89
CA LYS A 103 -13.22 8.67 2.08
C LYS A 103 -14.48 9.42 1.72
#